data_AF-A0A286LSQ4-F1
#
_entry.id   AF-A0A286LSQ4-F1
#
_cell.length_a   1.000
_cell.length_b   1.000
_cell.length_c   1.000
_cell.angle_alpha   90.00
_cell.angle_beta   90.00
_cell.angle_gamma   90.00
#
_symmetry.space_group_name_H-M   'P 1'
#
loop_
_entity.id
_entity.type
_entity.pdbx_description
1 polymer ?
#
loop_
_entity_poly.entity_id
_entity_poly.type
_entity_poly.pdbx_seq_one_letter_code
_entity_poly.pdbx_strand_id
1 'polypeptide(L)'
;GHIELARPVFHPGFIIKVKKILECICVNCGRLKADTSDPNFADRIRHVRDPKARMQVVWNFCKSKMVCEPDEPKEDNDQMDVEDGKKGHGG
;
A
#
# COMPACT_ATOMS: atom_id res chain seq x y z
N GLY A 1 -34.80 3.16 -8.34
CA GLY A 1 -34.34 4.44 -8.91
C GLY A 1 -33.01 4.82 -8.30
N HIS A 2 -32.24 5.67 -8.96
CA HIS A 2 -31.00 6.24 -8.43
C HIS A 2 -30.97 7.75 -8.76
N ILE A 3 -30.10 8.51 -8.10
CA ILE A 3 -29.89 9.95 -8.36
C ILE A 3 -28.40 10.15 -8.63
N GLU A 4 -28.08 10.83 -9.72
CA GLU A 4 -26.72 11.24 -10.04
C GLU A 4 -26.40 12.57 -9.36
N LEU A 5 -25.30 12.60 -8.61
CA LEU A 5 -24.84 13.81 -7.94
C LEU A 5 -23.91 14.61 -8.86
N ALA A 6 -24.00 15.93 -8.80
CA ALA A 6 -23.13 16.80 -9.61
C ALA A 6 -21.63 16.69 -9.24
N ARG A 7 -21.32 16.22 -8.03
CA ARG A 7 -19.95 16.02 -7.52
C ARG A 7 -19.88 14.79 -6.63
N PRO A 8 -18.72 14.11 -6.56
CA PRO A 8 -18.51 13.02 -5.62
C PRO A 8 -18.56 13.55 -4.18
N VAL A 9 -19.15 12.75 -3.29
CA VAL A 9 -19.23 13.02 -1.85
C VAL A 9 -18.73 11.83 -1.07
N PHE A 10 -18.07 12.07 0.07
CA PHE A 10 -17.71 10.99 0.98
C PHE A 10 -18.93 10.47 1.70
N HIS A 11 -19.05 9.14 1.77
CA HIS A 11 -20.05 8.50 2.62
C HIS A 11 -19.61 8.58 4.10
N PRO A 12 -20.42 9.15 5.02
CA PRO A 12 -20.02 9.39 6.41
C PRO A 12 -19.64 8.10 7.15
N GLY A 13 -20.33 6.99 6.87
CA GLY A 13 -19.99 5.68 7.47
C GLY A 13 -18.64 5.10 7.05
N PHE A 14 -18.01 5.60 6.00
CA PHE A 14 -16.72 5.10 5.50
C PHE A 14 -15.57 6.09 5.67
N ILE A 15 -15.82 7.31 6.16
CA ILE A 15 -14.81 8.38 6.25
C ILE A 15 -13.56 7.94 7.04
N ILE A 16 -13.74 7.20 8.14
CA ILE A 16 -12.64 6.67 8.95
C ILE A 16 -11.83 5.63 8.16
N LYS A 17 -12.50 4.77 7.39
CA LYS A 17 -11.83 3.75 6.58
C LYS A 17 -11.05 4.38 5.43
N VAL A 18 -11.63 5.38 4.77
CA VAL A 18 -10.98 6.15 3.70
C VAL A 18 -9.72 6.84 4.23
N LYS A 19 -9.81 7.53 5.39
CA LYS A 19 -8.63 8.13 6.04
C LYS A 19 -7.51 7.11 6.28
N LYS A 20 -7.84 5.94 6.83
CA LYS A 20 -6.85 4.87 7.06
C LYS A 20 -6.21 4.39 5.75
N ILE A 21 -6.98 4.23 4.67
CA ILE A 21 -6.44 3.86 3.35
C ILE A 21 -5.47 4.92 2.84
N LEU A 22 -5.86 6.20 2.91
CA LEU A 22 -5.02 7.33 2.46
C LEU A 22 -3.74 7.46 3.29
N GLU A 23 -3.75 7.05 4.56
CA GLU A 23 -2.54 7.01 5.39
C GLU A 23 -1.60 5.85 5.01
N CYS A 24 -2.13 4.79 4.38
CA CYS A 24 -1.36 3.63 3.93
C CYS A 24 -0.68 3.83 2.57
N ILE A 25 -1.27 4.61 1.68
CA ILE A 25 -0.79 4.80 0.30
C ILE A 25 -0.11 6.14 0.11
N CYS A 26 0.77 6.22 -0.87
CA CYS A 26 1.26 7.50 -1.36
C CYS A 26 0.17 8.16 -2.21
N VAL A 27 -0.22 9.39 -1.87
CA VAL A 27 -1.26 10.14 -2.60
C VAL A 27 -0.81 10.63 -3.97
N ASN A 28 0.48 10.51 -4.30
CA ASN A 28 1.03 10.88 -5.59
C ASN A 28 1.09 9.70 -6.58
N CYS A 29 1.59 8.53 -6.14
CA CYS A 29 1.73 7.35 -7.01
C CYS A 29 0.63 6.28 -6.82
N GLY A 30 -0.18 6.40 -5.77
CA GLY A 30 -1.25 5.44 -5.45
C GLY A 30 -0.79 4.11 -4.87
N ARG A 31 0.52 3.90 -4.67
CA ARG A 31 1.08 2.65 -4.16
C ARG A 31 1.17 2.62 -2.63
N LEU A 32 1.23 1.40 -2.07
CA LEU A 32 1.40 1.21 -0.64
C LEU A 32 2.79 1.70 -0.21
N LYS A 33 2.87 2.46 0.89
CA LYS A 33 4.14 2.99 1.43
C LYS A 33 5.06 1.91 2.04
N ALA A 34 4.61 0.66 2.04
CA ALA A 34 5.30 -0.49 2.59
C ALA A 34 4.98 -1.71 1.71
N ASP A 35 5.93 -2.61 1.58
CA ASP A 35 5.82 -3.85 0.83
C ASP A 35 6.55 -4.99 1.57
N THR A 36 6.52 -6.19 0.98
CA THR A 36 7.19 -7.37 1.56
C THR A 36 8.71 -7.36 1.35
N SER A 37 9.29 -6.33 0.72
CA SER A 37 10.74 -6.17 0.63
C SER A 37 11.34 -5.77 1.99
N ASP A 38 10.55 -5.04 2.81
CA ASP A 38 10.88 -4.75 4.20
C ASP A 38 10.53 -5.96 5.10
N PRO A 39 11.53 -6.67 5.68
CA PRO A 39 11.28 -7.84 6.51
C PRO A 39 10.41 -7.53 7.73
N ASN A 40 10.52 -6.31 8.29
CA ASN A 40 9.73 -5.88 9.45
C ASN A 40 8.24 -5.78 9.09
N PHE A 41 7.93 -5.31 7.89
CA PHE A 41 6.56 -5.30 7.39
C PHE A 41 6.08 -6.70 7.04
N ALA A 42 6.89 -7.47 6.29
CA ALA A 42 6.56 -8.82 5.85
C ALA A 42 6.19 -9.72 7.04
N ASP A 43 7.00 -9.75 8.10
CA ASP A 43 6.76 -10.58 9.28
C ASP A 43 5.47 -10.21 10.01
N ARG A 44 5.13 -8.90 10.07
CA ARG A 44 3.90 -8.42 10.71
C ARG A 44 2.64 -8.88 9.99
N ILE A 45 2.68 -8.99 8.65
CA ILE A 45 1.50 -9.33 7.85
C ILE A 45 1.41 -10.82 7.52
N ARG A 46 2.54 -11.55 7.51
CA ARG A 46 2.68 -12.94 7.03
C ARG A 46 1.63 -13.89 7.59
N HIS A 47 1.33 -13.78 8.88
CA HIS A 47 0.44 -14.72 9.58
C HIS A 47 -0.97 -14.16 9.83
N VAL A 48 -1.26 -12.92 9.40
CA VAL A 48 -2.55 -12.27 9.66
C VAL A 48 -3.54 -12.59 8.54
N ARG A 49 -4.38 -13.60 8.75
CA ARG A 49 -5.38 -14.04 7.76
C ARG A 49 -6.66 -13.21 7.76
N ASP A 50 -7.10 -12.74 8.93
CA ASP A 50 -8.31 -11.93 9.04
C ASP A 50 -8.11 -10.56 8.34
N PRO A 51 -8.93 -10.21 7.33
CA PRO A 51 -8.74 -8.98 6.57
C PRO A 51 -8.85 -7.71 7.41
N LYS A 52 -9.71 -7.71 8.45
CA LYS A 52 -9.92 -6.53 9.31
C LYS A 52 -8.71 -6.30 10.21
N ALA A 53 -8.18 -7.37 10.82
CA ALA A 53 -6.95 -7.34 11.58
C ALA A 53 -5.75 -6.97 10.70
N ARG A 54 -5.65 -7.55 9.50
CA ARG A 54 -4.58 -7.24 8.54
C ARG A 54 -4.56 -5.76 8.18
N MET A 55 -5.72 -5.17 7.89
CA MET A 55 -5.84 -3.73 7.63
C MET A 55 -5.34 -2.88 8.82
N GLN A 56 -5.65 -3.28 10.05
CA GLN A 56 -5.20 -2.57 11.25
C GLN A 56 -3.67 -2.64 11.41
N VAL A 57 -3.08 -3.81 11.14
CA VAL A 57 -1.61 -4.00 11.17
C VAL A 57 -0.93 -3.14 10.10
N VAL A 58 -1.40 -3.21 8.85
CA VAL A 58 -0.85 -2.42 7.74
C VAL A 58 -0.95 -0.93 8.04
N TRP A 59 -2.12 -0.46 8.49
CA TRP A 59 -2.33 0.94 8.83
C TRP A 59 -1.43 1.42 9.97
N ASN A 60 -1.27 0.63 11.02
CA ASN A 60 -0.39 0.98 12.13
C ASN A 60 1.07 1.12 11.71
N PHE A 61 1.50 0.37 10.70
CA PHE A 61 2.84 0.47 10.13
C PHE A 61 2.99 1.69 9.21
N CYS A 62 2.02 1.92 8.32
CA CYS A 62 2.13 2.95 7.30
C CYS A 62 1.83 4.37 7.79
N LYS A 63 1.01 4.54 8.84
CA LYS A 63 0.59 5.87 9.33
C LYS A 63 1.75 6.76 9.76
N SER A 64 2.89 6.19 10.15
CA SER A 64 4.11 6.92 10.51
C SER A 64 5.07 7.12 9.33
N LYS A 65 4.86 6.45 8.20
CA LYS A 65 5.68 6.65 6.99
C LYS A 65 5.17 7.88 6.25
N MET A 66 5.99 8.94 6.26
CA MET A 66 5.70 10.22 5.61
C MET A 66 6.44 10.39 4.27
N VAL A 67 7.30 9.45 3.92
CA VAL A 67 8.09 9.46 2.67
C VAL A 67 7.71 8.24 1.85
N CYS A 68 7.60 8.44 0.53
CA CYS A 68 7.44 7.39 -0.45
C CYS A 68 8.83 6.98 -0.93
N GLU A 69 9.24 5.74 -0.68
CA GLU A 69 10.51 5.22 -1.18
C GLU A 69 10.32 4.89 -2.67
N PRO A 70 11.05 5.54 -3.60
CA PRO A 70 10.94 5.23 -5.02
C PRO A 70 11.49 3.84 -5.31
N ASP A 71 10.94 3.17 -6.33
CA ASP A 71 11.50 1.91 -6.82
C ASP A 71 12.91 2.16 -7.39
N GLU A 72 13.84 1.24 -7.12
CA GLU A 72 15.10 1.23 -7.86
C GLU A 72 14.79 1.03 -9.36
N PRO A 73 15.33 1.86 -10.26
CA PRO A 73 15.12 1.69 -11.68
C PRO A 73 15.69 0.33 -12.10
N LYS A 74 14.90 -0.46 -12.84
CA LYS A 74 15.39 -1.69 -13.46
C LYS A 74 16.44 -1.29 -14.51
N GLU A 75 17.70 -1.63 -14.27
CA GLU A 75 18.73 -1.53 -15.30
C GLU A 75 18.42 -2.59 -16.37
N ASP A 76 18.10 -2.10 -17.57
CA ASP A 76 17.86 -2.91 -18.76
C ASP A 76 19.22 -3.38 -19.29
N ASN A 77 19.80 -4.42 -18.69
CA ASN A 77 20.95 -5.10 -19.25
C ASN A 77 20.64 -6.59 -19.45
N ASP A 78 20.55 -6.92 -20.73
CA ASP A 78 20.24 -8.20 -21.33
C ASP A 78 21.30 -9.26 -20.96
N GLN A 79 21.11 -10.02 -19.88
CA GLN A 79 21.79 -11.31 -19.71
C GLN A 79 21.05 -12.24 -18.74
N MET A 80 21.06 -13.51 -19.11
CA MET A 80 20.35 -14.65 -18.53
C MET A 80 20.69 -14.96 -17.06
N ASP A 81 19.65 -15.43 -16.35
CA ASP A 81 19.64 -16.33 -15.19
C ASP A 81 19.95 -15.80 -13.76
N VAL A 82 19.08 -16.26 -12.83
CA VAL A 82 19.16 -16.29 -11.35
C VAL A 82 18.66 -15.08 -10.52
N GLU A 83 17.52 -15.33 -9.86
CA GLU A 83 16.96 -14.85 -8.58
C GLU A 83 16.68 -13.35 -8.31
N ASP A 84 15.39 -13.09 -8.04
CA ASP A 84 14.85 -12.07 -7.14
C ASP A 84 15.38 -10.63 -7.32
N GLY A 85 15.11 -10.04 -8.48
CA GLY A 85 15.13 -8.58 -8.61
C GLY A 85 14.17 -7.98 -7.59
N LYS A 86 14.70 -7.19 -6.63
CA LYS A 86 13.93 -6.51 -5.57
C LYS A 86 12.67 -5.90 -6.17
N LYS A 87 11.51 -6.48 -5.85
CA LYS A 87 10.23 -5.94 -6.25
C LYS A 87 10.07 -4.59 -5.56
N GLY A 88 9.73 -3.57 -6.36
CA GLY A 88 9.50 -2.22 -5.85
C GLY A 88 8.30 -2.14 -4.91
N HIS A 89 8.16 -0.99 -4.24
CA HIS A 89 7.05 -0.73 -3.34
C HIS A 89 5.72 -0.79 -4.11
N GLY A 90 4.84 -1.71 -3.69
CA GLY A 90 3.55 -1.96 -4.34
C GLY A 90 3.28 -3.41 -4.71
N GLY A 91 4.28 -4.30 -4.65
CA GLY A 91 4.15 -5.73 -4.93
C GLY A 91 4.65 -6.14 -6.30
#